data_AF-A0ABD0S7J8-F1
#
_entry.id   AF-A0ABD0S7J8-F1
#
_cell.length_a   1.000
_cell.length_b   1.000
_cell.length_c   1.000
_cell.angle_alpha   90.00
_cell.angle_beta   90.00
_cell.angle_gamma   90.00
#
_symmetry.space_group_name_H-M   'P 1'
#
loop_
_entity.id
_entity.type
_entity.pdbx_description
1 polymer ?
#
loop_
_entity_poly.entity_id
_entity_poly.type
_entity_poly.pdbx_seq_one_letter_code
_entity_poly.pdbx_strand_id
1 'polypeptide(L)'
;MNTDYNEAEDIARKMEIANNIVKQVNRGDFLNQTPNKQFEILTGSSPADNYKEEMNFIDFQKANSYLFDFIKLRVTLHDFYVIQKKIPTSKEVLTAATPGKRPKSYTFDVLARNGFGWKQIPGTNKAIFIEDSERLAQRIGYLSKMIRFREAGKHFVYLNIGQSATNCTAAVSSKLGLLYDDYEDTKDRKEWLRDILQKLTKPCVFVYPQSAEKKFTPFSPKQNLMAFLAEREIPFDPKSHRLELYELAKRFSKNEDDEITAMVTAFGHESIVRPLFRNGEPLDIFNPFHGRKFKFSQTYGKLDWGSYEKALIAKEKQMYNEDLMVETVIDKIMTYGKYEGKAPDYLTDYSEVQKYDIEFGPANAFVD
;
A
#
# COMPACT_ATOMS: atom_id res chain seq x y z
N MET A 1 1.66 -32.70 -4.46
CA MET A 1 2.76 -32.46 -3.51
C MET A 1 2.24 -31.45 -2.51
N ASN A 2 1.74 -31.92 -1.36
CA ASN A 2 1.32 -31.08 -0.25
C ASN A 2 2.57 -30.67 0.53
N THR A 3 2.90 -29.39 0.51
CA THR A 3 3.72 -28.79 1.56
C THR A 3 2.74 -28.30 2.62
N ASP A 4 2.50 -29.11 3.64
CA ASP A 4 1.78 -28.68 4.82
C ASP A 4 2.55 -27.50 5.45
N TYR A 5 1.95 -26.32 5.35
CA TYR A 5 2.47 -25.10 5.97
C TYR A 5 2.21 -25.19 7.47
N ASN A 6 3.25 -25.53 8.23
CA ASN A 6 3.18 -25.66 9.68
C ASN A 6 3.28 -24.27 10.31
N GLU A 7 2.13 -23.63 10.53
CA GLU A 7 2.01 -22.29 11.11
C GLU A 7 2.72 -22.17 12.47
N ALA A 8 2.74 -23.25 13.27
CA ALA A 8 3.48 -23.30 14.52
C ALA A 8 5.00 -23.26 14.31
N GLU A 9 5.52 -23.87 13.24
CA GLU A 9 6.93 -23.86 12.88
C GLU A 9 7.37 -22.48 12.35
N ASP A 10 6.49 -21.77 11.62
CA ASP A 10 6.74 -20.38 11.20
C ASP A 10 6.71 -19.40 12.38
N ILE A 11 5.79 -19.59 13.33
CA ILE A 11 5.74 -18.80 14.58
C ILE A 11 6.95 -19.10 15.47
N ALA A 12 7.32 -20.37 15.63
CA ALA A 12 8.50 -20.78 16.38
C ALA A 12 9.79 -20.22 15.74
N ARG A 13 9.88 -20.24 14.41
CA ARG A 13 10.98 -19.62 13.66
C ARG A 13 11.01 -18.10 13.83
N LYS A 14 9.87 -17.41 13.86
CA LYS A 14 9.78 -15.97 14.14
C LYS A 14 10.19 -15.63 15.58
N MET A 15 9.82 -16.48 16.55
CA MET A 15 10.24 -16.38 17.97
C MET A 15 11.74 -16.64 18.12
N GLU A 16 12.27 -17.65 17.43
CA GLU A 16 13.69 -17.99 17.40
C GLU A 16 14.52 -16.88 16.75
N ILE A 17 14.04 -16.31 15.64
CA ILE A 17 14.62 -15.11 15.02
C ILE A 17 14.63 -13.95 16.03
N ALA A 18 13.51 -13.71 16.72
CA ALA A 18 13.44 -12.68 17.78
C ALA A 18 14.44 -12.94 18.92
N ASN A 19 14.63 -14.18 19.34
CA ASN A 19 15.58 -14.57 20.40
C ASN A 19 17.05 -14.57 19.93
N ASN A 20 17.32 -14.89 18.67
CA ASN A 20 18.66 -14.83 18.08
C ASN A 20 19.11 -13.39 17.85
N ILE A 21 18.18 -12.51 17.52
CA ILE A 21 18.37 -11.05 17.56
C ILE A 21 18.81 -10.61 18.96
N VAL A 22 18.18 -11.14 20.02
CA VAL A 22 18.54 -10.81 21.41
C VAL A 22 19.96 -11.29 21.76
N LYS A 23 20.41 -12.43 21.23
CA LYS A 23 21.74 -13.00 21.51
C LYS A 23 22.89 -12.33 20.77
N GLN A 24 22.67 -11.83 19.54
CA GLN A 24 23.75 -11.30 18.70
C GLN A 24 24.13 -9.84 19.02
N VAL A 25 23.20 -9.04 19.52
CA VAL A 25 23.48 -7.67 19.99
C VAL A 25 24.45 -7.66 21.18
N ASN A 26 24.50 -8.75 21.95
CA ASN A 26 25.34 -8.88 23.14
C ASN A 26 26.83 -9.14 22.87
N ARG A 27 27.27 -9.25 21.61
CA ARG A 27 28.68 -9.57 21.27
C ARG A 27 29.61 -8.38 21.03
N GLY A 28 29.11 -7.14 21.11
CA GLY A 28 29.92 -5.98 21.48
C GLY A 28 31.19 -5.65 20.68
N ASP A 29 31.32 -6.08 19.43
CA ASP A 29 32.41 -5.64 18.56
C ASP A 29 31.95 -4.46 17.69
N PHE A 30 32.53 -3.27 17.88
CA PHE A 30 33.31 -2.53 16.86
C PHE A 30 33.55 -1.06 17.25
N LEU A 31 34.85 -0.73 17.36
CA LEU A 31 35.44 0.61 17.41
C LEU A 31 35.97 1.03 16.03
N ASN A 32 35.91 2.34 15.76
CA ASN A 32 36.82 3.20 14.96
C ASN A 32 37.22 2.80 13.52
N GLN A 33 36.92 3.65 12.52
CA GLN A 33 37.91 4.49 11.79
C GLN A 33 37.34 5.27 10.58
N THR A 34 38.11 6.30 10.21
CA THR A 34 37.95 7.51 9.38
C THR A 34 37.79 7.35 7.84
N PRO A 35 37.45 8.44 7.10
CA PRO A 35 36.99 8.41 5.71
C PRO A 35 38.12 8.47 4.68
N ASN A 36 37.91 7.91 3.47
CA ASN A 36 38.67 8.31 2.29
C ASN A 36 37.90 8.21 0.96
N LYS A 37 38.04 9.31 0.19
CA LYS A 37 38.14 9.54 -1.27
C LYS A 37 38.13 8.32 -2.19
N GLN A 38 37.73 8.35 -3.46
CA GLN A 38 37.45 9.34 -4.52
C GLN A 38 36.80 8.49 -5.64
N PHE A 39 35.99 9.05 -6.56
CA PHE A 39 36.08 8.70 -7.98
C PHE A 39 35.38 9.74 -8.85
N GLU A 40 36.00 9.98 -10.00
CA GLU A 40 35.83 11.05 -10.95
C GLU A 40 34.60 10.90 -11.85
N ILE A 41 34.13 12.04 -12.33
CA ILE A 41 33.18 12.21 -13.43
C ILE A 41 33.97 12.23 -14.73
N LEU A 42 33.55 11.45 -15.74
CA LEU A 42 33.81 11.77 -17.14
C LEU A 42 32.53 11.71 -17.97
N THR A 43 32.37 12.78 -18.75
CA THR A 43 31.29 13.20 -19.63
C THR A 43 31.35 12.52 -21.00
N GLY A 44 30.23 12.44 -21.72
CA GLY A 44 30.28 12.32 -23.19
C GLY A 44 28.98 11.95 -23.92
N SER A 45 28.27 12.99 -24.38
CA SER A 45 27.50 13.10 -25.65
C SER A 45 26.34 12.16 -26.02
N SER A 46 25.20 12.80 -26.32
CA SER A 46 24.05 12.33 -27.11
C SER A 46 24.42 12.19 -28.61
N PRO A 47 23.73 11.33 -29.37
CA PRO A 47 22.67 11.85 -30.25
C PRO A 47 21.38 11.01 -30.26
N ALA A 48 20.30 11.71 -30.61
CA ALA A 48 18.98 11.19 -30.88
C ALA A 48 18.92 10.24 -32.09
N ASP A 49 17.77 9.58 -32.21
CA ASP A 49 17.26 8.80 -33.34
C ASP A 49 17.76 7.35 -33.48
N ASN A 50 17.09 6.44 -32.75
CA ASN A 50 16.62 5.12 -33.21
C ASN A 50 15.98 4.33 -32.05
N TYR A 51 14.75 4.65 -31.64
CA TYR A 51 14.03 3.82 -30.65
C TYR A 51 13.35 2.61 -31.32
N LYS A 52 14.16 1.60 -31.64
CA LYS A 52 13.75 0.20 -31.60
C LYS A 52 14.55 -0.47 -30.49
N GLU A 53 14.15 -0.25 -29.24
CA GLU A 53 14.73 -0.96 -28.11
C GLU A 53 13.63 -1.75 -27.40
N GLU A 54 13.84 -3.06 -27.34
CA GLU A 54 13.29 -3.89 -26.29
C GLU A 54 13.66 -3.23 -24.97
N MET A 55 12.66 -2.73 -24.26
CA MET A 55 12.86 -1.99 -23.03
C MET A 55 13.38 -2.98 -21.96
N ASN A 56 14.68 -2.88 -21.65
CA ASN A 56 15.28 -3.69 -20.60
C ASN A 56 14.63 -3.37 -19.25
N PHE A 57 14.50 -4.39 -18.38
CA PHE A 57 13.91 -4.34 -17.04
C PHE A 57 14.49 -3.25 -16.11
N ILE A 58 15.58 -2.58 -16.51
CA ILE A 58 16.22 -1.48 -15.77
C ILE A 58 15.50 -0.14 -16.01
N ASP A 59 14.91 0.10 -17.19
CA ASP A 59 14.14 1.32 -17.46
C ASP A 59 12.73 1.31 -16.85
N PHE A 60 12.27 0.15 -16.40
CA PHE A 60 11.09 -0.10 -15.57
C PHE A 60 11.11 0.66 -14.23
N GLN A 61 12.30 0.97 -13.69
CA GLN A 61 12.47 1.55 -12.35
C GLN A 61 12.46 3.10 -12.30
N LYS A 62 12.36 3.80 -13.42
CA LYS A 62 12.56 5.27 -13.45
C LYS A 62 11.29 6.10 -13.58
N ALA A 63 10.11 5.48 -13.72
CA ALA A 63 8.99 6.14 -14.38
C ALA A 63 7.94 6.82 -13.48
N ASN A 64 8.05 6.93 -12.15
CA ASN A 64 7.16 7.82 -11.39
C ASN A 64 7.76 8.34 -10.07
N SER A 65 8.10 9.62 -9.93
CA SER A 65 8.69 10.08 -8.66
C SER A 65 7.76 9.88 -7.46
N TYR A 66 6.42 10.00 -7.61
CA TYR A 66 5.51 10.00 -6.45
C TYR A 66 5.18 8.60 -5.91
N LEU A 67 4.85 7.64 -6.79
CA LEU A 67 4.61 6.25 -6.35
C LEU A 67 5.92 5.57 -5.90
N PHE A 68 7.04 5.92 -6.53
CA PHE A 68 8.36 5.49 -6.07
C PHE A 68 8.68 6.11 -4.71
N ASP A 69 8.36 7.38 -4.46
CA ASP A 69 8.56 8.02 -3.16
C ASP A 69 7.75 7.29 -2.07
N PHE A 70 6.48 6.93 -2.32
CA PHE A 70 5.67 6.16 -1.34
C PHE A 70 6.23 4.76 -1.06
N ILE A 71 6.46 3.96 -2.12
CA ILE A 71 6.97 2.59 -1.96
C ILE A 71 8.33 2.62 -1.26
N LYS A 72 9.20 3.58 -1.62
CA LYS A 72 10.50 3.76 -1.00
C LYS A 72 10.37 4.15 0.47
N LEU A 73 9.46 5.05 0.83
CA LEU A 73 9.19 5.41 2.23
C LEU A 73 8.72 4.22 3.06
N ARG A 74 7.82 3.39 2.50
CA ARG A 74 7.36 2.16 3.16
C ARG A 74 8.51 1.17 3.38
N VAL A 75 9.33 0.92 2.35
CA VAL A 75 10.54 0.08 2.49
C VAL A 75 11.50 0.69 3.51
N THR A 76 11.65 2.01 3.51
CA THR A 76 12.48 2.73 4.49
C THR A 76 11.98 2.53 5.92
N LEU A 77 10.66 2.58 6.16
CA LEU A 77 10.08 2.27 7.47
C LEU A 77 10.38 0.82 7.88
N HIS A 78 10.16 -0.13 6.97
CA HIS A 78 10.50 -1.53 7.21
C HIS A 78 11.98 -1.70 7.56
N ASP A 79 12.88 -1.07 6.80
CA ASP A 79 14.31 -1.13 7.05
C ASP A 79 14.67 -0.54 8.41
N PHE A 80 14.09 0.60 8.79
CA PHE A 80 14.36 1.17 10.12
C PHE A 80 13.80 0.32 11.25
N TYR A 81 12.52 -0.03 11.20
CA TYR A 81 11.83 -0.65 12.34
C TYR A 81 12.05 -2.17 12.44
N VAL A 82 12.16 -2.86 11.32
CA VAL A 82 12.23 -4.34 11.27
C VAL A 82 13.67 -4.82 11.10
N ILE A 83 14.41 -4.27 10.14
CA ILE A 83 15.78 -4.71 9.82
C ILE A 83 16.79 -4.10 10.79
N GLN A 84 16.85 -2.77 10.88
CA GLN A 84 17.78 -2.02 11.72
C GLN A 84 17.32 -1.91 13.17
N LYS A 85 16.03 -2.13 13.43
CA LYS A 85 15.39 -2.08 14.76
C LYS A 85 15.65 -0.76 15.49
N LYS A 86 15.54 0.33 14.75
CA LYS A 86 15.89 1.67 15.17
C LYS A 86 14.74 2.64 14.88
N ILE A 87 14.52 3.59 15.79
CA ILE A 87 13.67 4.76 15.52
C ILE A 87 14.48 5.72 14.64
N PRO A 88 14.05 6.00 13.39
CA PRO A 88 14.80 6.88 12.53
C PRO A 88 14.73 8.31 13.03
N THR A 89 15.81 9.06 12.79
CA THR A 89 15.81 10.52 12.97
C THR A 89 15.15 11.20 11.78
N SER A 90 14.67 12.43 11.97
CA SER A 90 14.15 13.23 10.86
C SER A 90 15.15 13.38 9.71
N LYS A 91 16.44 13.53 10.02
CA LYS A 91 17.49 13.62 8.99
C LYS A 91 17.56 12.35 8.15
N GLU A 92 17.49 11.17 8.79
CA GLU A 92 17.55 9.87 8.11
C GLU A 92 16.33 9.64 7.22
N VAL A 93 15.13 9.92 7.72
CA VAL A 93 13.89 9.84 6.93
C VAL A 93 13.96 10.76 5.72
N LEU A 94 14.35 12.03 5.90
CA LEU A 94 14.44 13.00 4.80
C LEU A 94 15.49 12.59 3.76
N THR A 95 16.63 12.04 4.21
CA THR A 95 17.70 11.56 3.33
C THR A 95 17.22 10.36 2.50
N ALA A 96 16.46 9.45 3.10
CA ALA A 96 15.88 8.31 2.39
C ALA A 96 14.75 8.74 1.43
N ALA A 97 13.87 9.63 1.88
CA ALA A 97 12.69 10.09 1.16
C ALA A 97 13.00 10.90 -0.11
N THR A 98 14.03 11.74 -0.06
CA THR A 98 14.37 12.65 -1.17
C THR A 98 15.84 12.54 -1.53
N PRO A 99 16.23 11.63 -2.45
CA PRO A 99 17.59 11.60 -2.97
C PRO A 99 17.82 12.88 -3.81
N GLY A 100 18.44 13.91 -3.22
CA GLY A 100 18.82 15.14 -3.92
C GLY A 100 18.73 16.43 -3.09
N LYS A 101 19.00 17.58 -3.73
CA LYS A 101 19.02 18.92 -3.11
C LYS A 101 17.63 19.57 -3.01
N ARG A 102 16.58 18.82 -2.64
CA ARG A 102 15.25 19.41 -2.45
C ARG A 102 15.18 20.17 -1.10
N PRO A 103 14.46 21.30 -1.01
CA PRO A 103 14.26 22.00 0.25
C PRO A 103 13.54 21.11 1.28
N LYS A 104 13.97 21.16 2.56
CA LYS A 104 13.38 20.32 3.63
C LYS A 104 11.88 20.55 3.83
N SER A 105 11.41 21.79 3.71
CA SER A 105 10.00 22.15 3.87
C SER A 105 9.11 21.43 2.85
N TYR A 106 9.55 21.40 1.59
CA TYR A 106 8.87 20.66 0.53
C TYR A 106 8.75 19.17 0.87
N THR A 107 9.81 18.57 1.41
CA THR A 107 9.79 17.15 1.76
C THR A 107 8.79 16.84 2.88
N PHE A 108 8.72 17.64 3.96
CA PHE A 108 7.74 17.39 5.03
C PHE A 108 6.29 17.48 4.57
N ASP A 109 5.98 18.47 3.73
CA ASP A 109 4.65 18.59 3.11
C ASP A 109 4.33 17.37 2.26
N VAL A 110 5.30 16.86 1.50
CA VAL A 110 5.16 15.64 0.70
C VAL A 110 4.96 14.41 1.59
N LEU A 111 5.70 14.26 2.69
CA LEU A 111 5.52 13.15 3.63
C LEU A 111 4.13 13.18 4.25
N ALA A 112 3.71 14.34 4.76
CA ALA A 112 2.38 14.53 5.32
C ALA A 112 1.30 14.24 4.27
N ARG A 113 1.45 14.75 3.04
CA ARG A 113 0.56 14.43 1.90
C ARG A 113 0.54 12.94 1.58
N ASN A 114 1.64 12.21 1.73
CA ASN A 114 1.62 10.76 1.54
C ASN A 114 1.09 9.98 2.74
N GLY A 115 0.67 10.67 3.81
CA GLY A 115 0.11 10.05 5.02
C GLY A 115 1.18 9.56 5.99
N PHE A 116 2.39 10.09 5.89
CA PHE A 116 3.43 9.81 6.87
C PHE A 116 3.60 10.99 7.81
N GLY A 117 3.82 10.70 9.09
CA GLY A 117 3.95 11.74 10.10
C GLY A 117 4.69 11.26 11.34
N TRP A 118 5.08 12.23 12.16
CA TRP A 118 5.64 11.95 13.47
C TRP A 118 4.50 11.81 14.48
N LYS A 119 4.48 10.70 15.21
CA LYS A 119 3.54 10.45 16.30
C LYS A 119 4.30 10.35 17.61
N GLN A 120 3.86 11.10 18.61
CA GLN A 120 4.44 11.03 19.95
C GLN A 120 4.18 9.65 20.56
N ILE A 121 5.22 9.04 21.13
CA ILE A 121 5.06 7.82 21.93
C ILE A 121 4.42 8.23 23.26
N PRO A 122 3.26 7.65 23.64
CA PRO A 122 2.58 7.98 24.88
C PRO A 122 3.51 7.87 26.08
N GLY A 123 3.35 8.76 27.07
CA GLY A 123 4.18 8.78 28.27
C GLY A 123 5.62 9.28 28.08
N THR A 124 6.00 9.72 26.87
CA THR A 124 7.38 10.15 26.57
C THR A 124 7.42 11.46 25.79
N ASN A 125 8.59 12.08 25.70
CA ASN A 125 8.87 13.21 24.81
C ASN A 125 9.39 12.77 23.42
N LYS A 126 9.47 11.47 23.15
CA LYS A 126 9.97 10.91 21.90
C LYS A 126 8.83 10.77 20.89
N ALA A 127 9.17 10.83 19.60
CA ALA A 127 8.24 10.61 18.50
C ALA A 127 8.79 9.58 17.52
N ILE A 128 7.89 8.82 16.90
CA ILE A 128 8.19 7.84 15.85
C ILE A 128 7.61 8.31 14.52
N PHE A 129 8.32 8.02 13.43
CA PHE A 129 7.83 8.31 12.09
C PHE A 129 7.03 7.11 11.59
N ILE A 130 5.74 7.30 11.34
CA ILE A 130 4.83 6.22 10.97
C ILE A 130 3.95 6.62 9.80
N GLU A 131 3.38 5.62 9.13
CA GLU A 131 2.26 5.82 8.22
C GLU A 131 0.96 6.02 9.01
N ASP A 132 0.00 6.71 8.41
CA ASP A 132 -1.38 6.78 8.85
C ASP A 132 -1.97 5.37 9.01
N SER A 133 -2.46 5.07 10.21
CA SER A 133 -2.92 3.74 10.59
C SER A 133 -4.14 3.27 9.80
N GLU A 134 -5.03 4.18 9.40
CA GLU A 134 -6.21 3.83 8.61
C GLU A 134 -5.78 3.33 7.22
N ARG A 135 -4.82 4.01 6.60
CA ARG A 135 -4.27 3.60 5.29
C ARG A 135 -3.53 2.28 5.33
N LEU A 136 -2.67 2.12 6.34
CA LEU A 136 -1.96 0.88 6.55
C LEU A 136 -2.93 -0.29 6.73
N ALA A 137 -3.96 -0.11 7.56
CA ALA A 137 -5.02 -1.11 7.76
C ALA A 137 -5.80 -1.42 6.47
N GLN A 138 -6.20 -0.39 5.70
CA GLN A 138 -6.86 -0.57 4.41
C GLN A 138 -6.01 -1.37 3.43
N ARG A 139 -4.70 -1.08 3.36
CA ARG A 139 -3.76 -1.79 2.49
C ARG A 139 -3.54 -3.23 2.92
N ILE A 140 -3.33 -3.48 4.22
CA ILE A 140 -3.23 -4.84 4.77
C ILE A 140 -4.50 -5.64 4.47
N GLY A 141 -5.68 -5.03 4.67
CA GLY A 141 -6.96 -5.66 4.37
C GLY A 141 -7.13 -5.99 2.87
N TYR A 142 -6.72 -5.09 1.98
CA TYR A 142 -6.69 -5.34 0.54
C TYR A 142 -5.75 -6.51 0.18
N LEU A 143 -4.50 -6.46 0.63
CA LEU A 143 -3.49 -7.47 0.32
C LEU A 143 -3.87 -8.86 0.86
N SER A 144 -4.42 -8.91 2.08
CA SER A 144 -4.93 -10.14 2.70
C SER A 144 -6.03 -10.77 1.84
N LYS A 145 -7.01 -9.98 1.37
CA LYS A 145 -8.06 -10.46 0.45
C LYS A 145 -7.46 -10.99 -0.86
N MET A 146 -6.54 -10.25 -1.48
CA MET A 146 -5.87 -10.67 -2.72
C MET A 146 -5.18 -12.02 -2.54
N ILE A 147 -4.38 -12.19 -1.49
CA ILE A 147 -3.68 -13.44 -1.18
C ILE A 147 -4.68 -14.60 -1.02
N ARG A 148 -5.72 -14.41 -0.20
CA ARG A 148 -6.75 -15.43 0.04
C ARG A 148 -7.44 -15.88 -1.25
N PHE A 149 -7.79 -14.95 -2.13
CA PHE A 149 -8.45 -15.29 -3.40
C PHE A 149 -7.53 -16.03 -4.37
N ARG A 150 -6.24 -15.69 -4.39
CA ARG A 150 -5.25 -16.39 -5.20
C ARG A 150 -5.01 -17.81 -4.70
N GLU A 151 -4.95 -18.00 -3.39
CA GLU A 151 -4.82 -19.33 -2.76
C GLU A 151 -6.06 -20.20 -3.03
N ALA A 152 -7.24 -19.60 -3.08
CA ALA A 152 -8.46 -20.25 -3.54
C ALA A 152 -8.51 -20.51 -5.06
N GLY A 153 -7.44 -20.22 -5.80
CA GLY A 153 -7.34 -20.46 -7.24
C GLY A 153 -8.28 -19.60 -8.10
N LYS A 154 -8.79 -18.49 -7.57
CA LYS A 154 -9.72 -17.60 -8.27
C LYS A 154 -9.05 -16.92 -9.46
N HIS A 155 -9.86 -16.64 -10.48
CA HIS A 155 -9.44 -15.83 -11.61
C HIS A 155 -9.67 -14.35 -11.33
N PHE A 156 -8.78 -13.49 -11.82
CA PHE A 156 -8.84 -12.05 -11.58
C PHE A 156 -9.14 -11.28 -12.86
N VAL A 157 -9.95 -10.24 -12.73
CA VAL A 157 -10.21 -9.23 -13.76
C VAL A 157 -9.81 -7.88 -13.19
N TYR A 158 -8.71 -7.31 -13.65
CA TYR A 158 -8.26 -5.99 -13.25
C TYR A 158 -8.95 -4.95 -14.12
N LEU A 159 -9.74 -4.09 -13.50
CA LEU A 159 -10.31 -2.93 -14.16
C LEU A 159 -9.44 -1.72 -13.86
N ASN A 160 -9.14 -0.96 -14.91
CA ASN A 160 -8.68 0.40 -14.80
C ASN A 160 -9.82 1.29 -15.28
N ILE A 161 -10.49 1.94 -14.33
CA ILE A 161 -11.59 2.85 -14.62
C ILE A 161 -11.03 4.25 -14.43
N GLY A 162 -10.72 4.94 -15.54
CA GLY A 162 -10.26 6.31 -15.51
C GLY A 162 -11.31 7.26 -14.92
N GLN A 163 -10.86 8.41 -14.42
CA GLN A 163 -11.77 9.49 -13.99
C GLN A 163 -12.57 10.08 -15.16
N SER A 164 -12.04 9.97 -16.38
CA SER A 164 -12.78 10.31 -17.60
C SER A 164 -13.45 9.06 -18.16
N ALA A 165 -14.69 9.20 -18.63
CA ALA A 165 -15.47 8.13 -19.27
C ALA A 165 -14.72 7.44 -20.44
N THR A 166 -13.72 8.11 -21.00
CA THR A 166 -12.91 7.70 -22.16
C THR A 166 -11.89 6.59 -21.92
N ASN A 167 -11.57 6.22 -20.66
CA ASN A 167 -10.44 5.32 -20.38
C ASN A 167 -10.83 4.21 -19.41
N CYS A 168 -11.71 3.31 -19.85
CA CYS A 168 -11.98 2.07 -19.13
C CYS A 168 -11.26 0.92 -19.84
N THR A 169 -10.39 0.23 -19.12
CA THR A 169 -9.73 -0.98 -19.62
C THR A 169 -9.94 -2.13 -18.65
N ALA A 170 -10.12 -3.33 -19.19
CA ALA A 170 -10.10 -4.56 -18.43
C ALA A 170 -8.88 -5.39 -18.86
N ALA A 171 -8.25 -6.04 -17.89
CA ALA A 171 -7.21 -7.01 -18.12
C ALA A 171 -7.52 -8.26 -17.30
N VAL A 172 -7.51 -9.42 -17.93
CA VAL A 172 -7.92 -10.67 -17.29
C VAL A 172 -6.69 -11.55 -17.04
N SER A 173 -6.70 -12.30 -15.94
CA SER A 173 -5.65 -13.27 -15.58
C SER A 173 -5.29 -14.17 -16.77
N SER A 174 -4.01 -14.52 -16.85
CA SER A 174 -3.40 -15.36 -17.89
C SER A 174 -4.22 -16.60 -18.25
N LYS A 175 -4.91 -17.19 -17.27
CA LYS A 175 -5.71 -18.41 -17.39
C LYS A 175 -7.04 -18.24 -18.15
N LEU A 176 -7.53 -17.02 -18.30
CA LEU A 176 -8.77 -16.72 -19.04
C LEU A 176 -8.50 -16.01 -20.36
N GLY A 177 -7.23 -15.71 -20.68
CA GLY A 177 -6.84 -14.90 -21.84
C GLY A 177 -7.11 -13.41 -21.61
N LEU A 178 -6.33 -12.55 -22.28
CA LEU A 178 -6.54 -11.11 -22.23
C LEU A 178 -7.83 -10.74 -22.99
N LEU A 179 -8.90 -10.40 -22.26
CA LEU A 179 -9.98 -9.59 -22.83
C LEU A 179 -9.54 -8.13 -22.76
N TYR A 180 -8.98 -7.65 -23.87
CA TYR A 180 -8.76 -6.22 -24.07
C TYR A 180 -10.02 -5.63 -24.70
N ASP A 181 -10.77 -4.86 -23.93
CA ASP A 181 -11.92 -4.10 -24.43
C ASP A 181 -11.65 -2.63 -24.06
N ASP A 182 -11.16 -1.87 -25.03
CA ASP A 182 -11.02 -0.42 -24.90
C ASP A 182 -12.40 0.18 -25.08
N TYR A 183 -12.83 0.92 -24.06
CA TYR A 183 -14.02 1.74 -24.18
C TYR A 183 -13.82 2.83 -25.24
N GLU A 184 -14.57 2.78 -26.34
CA GLU A 184 -14.74 3.93 -27.23
C GLU A 184 -15.74 4.91 -26.61
N ASP A 185 -15.48 6.21 -26.73
CA ASP A 185 -16.09 7.38 -26.03
C ASP A 185 -17.63 7.49 -26.06
N THR A 186 -18.35 6.52 -26.62
CA THR A 186 -19.78 6.59 -26.95
C THR A 186 -20.70 5.78 -26.02
N LYS A 187 -20.17 4.96 -25.10
CA LYS A 187 -20.87 3.73 -24.69
C LYS A 187 -21.08 3.56 -23.17
N ASP A 188 -22.04 4.19 -22.48
CA ASP A 188 -22.23 4.18 -21.00
C ASP A 188 -21.40 3.14 -20.18
N ARG A 189 -20.57 3.60 -19.23
CA ARG A 189 -19.65 2.73 -18.45
C ARG A 189 -20.32 1.49 -17.82
N LYS A 190 -21.58 1.60 -17.39
CA LYS A 190 -22.33 0.47 -16.82
C LYS A 190 -22.68 -0.56 -17.89
N GLU A 191 -22.99 -0.11 -19.10
CA GLU A 191 -23.22 -0.97 -20.26
C GLU A 191 -21.93 -1.69 -20.66
N TRP A 192 -20.80 -0.97 -20.74
CA TRP A 192 -19.49 -1.60 -20.96
C TRP A 192 -19.13 -2.65 -19.91
N LEU A 193 -19.31 -2.34 -18.62
CA LEU A 193 -19.05 -3.31 -17.56
C LEU A 193 -19.97 -4.53 -17.66
N ARG A 194 -21.26 -4.31 -17.99
CA ARG A 194 -22.23 -5.38 -18.21
C ARG A 194 -21.80 -6.29 -19.37
N ASP A 195 -21.34 -5.73 -20.48
CA ASP A 195 -20.83 -6.48 -21.63
C ASP A 195 -19.67 -7.40 -21.22
N ILE A 196 -18.74 -6.90 -20.40
CA ILE A 196 -17.62 -7.70 -19.88
C ILE A 196 -18.13 -8.82 -18.98
N LEU A 197 -19.01 -8.50 -18.01
CA LEU A 197 -19.55 -9.48 -17.07
C LEU A 197 -20.27 -10.63 -17.80
N GLN A 198 -21.05 -10.32 -18.84
CA GLN A 198 -21.77 -11.33 -19.64
C GLN A 198 -20.84 -12.26 -20.44
N LYS A 199 -19.66 -11.78 -20.84
CA LYS A 199 -18.67 -12.58 -21.59
C LYS A 199 -17.94 -13.59 -20.70
N LEU A 200 -17.95 -13.41 -19.37
CA LEU A 200 -17.22 -14.27 -18.45
C LEU A 200 -18.04 -15.51 -18.06
N THR A 201 -17.54 -16.69 -18.44
CA THR A 201 -18.22 -17.97 -18.18
C THR A 201 -17.93 -18.55 -16.80
N LYS A 202 -17.02 -17.94 -16.03
CA LYS A 202 -16.59 -18.43 -14.71
C LYS A 202 -16.67 -17.31 -13.66
N PRO A 203 -16.99 -17.64 -12.40
CA PRO A 203 -16.83 -16.71 -11.29
C PRO A 203 -15.40 -16.17 -11.23
N CYS A 204 -15.29 -14.85 -11.15
CA CYS A 204 -14.02 -14.11 -11.17
C CYS A 204 -14.01 -13.12 -10.01
N VAL A 205 -12.83 -12.59 -9.73
CA VAL A 205 -12.61 -11.53 -8.76
C VAL A 205 -12.24 -10.26 -9.52
N PHE A 206 -13.11 -9.27 -9.49
CA PHE A 206 -12.88 -7.98 -10.12
C PHE A 206 -12.10 -7.06 -9.18
N VAL A 207 -10.98 -6.55 -9.65
CA VAL A 207 -10.09 -5.67 -8.90
C VAL A 207 -10.07 -4.31 -9.58
N TYR A 208 -10.57 -3.27 -8.94
CA TYR A 208 -10.75 -1.96 -9.57
C TYR A 208 -10.34 -0.84 -8.62
N PRO A 209 -9.91 0.33 -9.14
CA PRO A 209 -9.51 1.44 -8.28
C PRO A 209 -10.72 1.94 -7.49
N GLN A 210 -10.54 2.22 -6.21
CA GLN A 210 -11.51 3.02 -5.48
C GLN A 210 -11.73 4.34 -6.20
N SER A 211 -12.98 4.71 -6.42
CA SER A 211 -13.32 6.01 -6.98
C SER A 211 -12.82 7.11 -6.03
N ALA A 212 -12.22 8.16 -6.61
CA ALA A 212 -11.80 9.35 -5.89
C ALA A 212 -13.03 10.18 -5.52
N GLU A 213 -13.94 9.61 -4.74
CA GLU A 213 -15.12 10.32 -4.30
C GLU A 213 -14.72 11.48 -3.42
N LYS A 214 -15.43 12.60 -3.58
CA LYS A 214 -15.41 13.70 -2.64
C LYS A 214 -16.01 13.20 -1.33
N LYS A 215 -15.19 12.58 -0.48
CA LYS A 215 -15.57 12.25 0.90
C LYS A 215 -15.77 13.56 1.64
N PHE A 216 -17.03 13.92 1.85
CA PHE A 216 -17.35 14.98 2.78
C PHE A 216 -17.03 14.53 4.20
N THR A 217 -16.58 15.46 5.03
CA THR A 217 -16.44 15.27 6.48
C THR A 217 -17.43 16.20 7.18
N PRO A 218 -17.72 15.99 8.47
CA PRO A 218 -18.53 16.93 9.25
C PRO A 218 -17.99 18.38 9.27
N PHE A 219 -16.73 18.56 8.86
CA PHE A 219 -16.03 19.84 8.78
C PHE A 219 -15.93 20.41 7.36
N SER A 220 -16.43 19.72 6.34
CA SER A 220 -16.44 20.21 4.96
C SER A 220 -17.13 21.59 4.88
N PRO A 221 -16.61 22.54 4.07
CA PRO A 221 -17.22 23.86 3.94
C PRO A 221 -18.69 23.76 3.50
N LYS A 222 -19.57 24.55 4.13
CA LYS A 222 -21.01 24.55 3.84
C LYS A 222 -21.32 24.76 2.35
N GLN A 223 -20.56 25.65 1.70
CA GLN A 223 -20.68 25.92 0.26
C GLN A 223 -20.41 24.68 -0.60
N ASN A 224 -19.44 23.84 -0.22
CA ASN A 224 -19.11 22.62 -0.96
C ASN A 224 -20.23 21.57 -0.84
N LEU A 225 -20.85 21.46 0.34
CA LEU A 225 -21.99 20.57 0.56
C LEU A 225 -23.21 21.02 -0.26
N MET A 226 -23.52 22.33 -0.25
CA MET A 226 -24.60 22.90 -1.05
C MET A 226 -24.36 22.73 -2.55
N ALA A 227 -23.13 22.98 -3.01
CA ALA A 227 -22.77 22.80 -4.42
C ALA A 227 -22.96 21.34 -4.87
N PHE A 228 -22.54 20.37 -4.05
CA PHE A 228 -22.75 18.96 -4.34
C PHE A 228 -24.23 18.56 -4.40
N LEU A 229 -25.04 19.03 -3.44
CA LEU A 229 -26.47 18.74 -3.43
C LEU A 229 -27.18 19.38 -4.63
N ALA A 230 -26.80 20.61 -4.99
CA ALA A 230 -27.32 21.30 -6.17
C ALA A 230 -26.93 20.60 -7.48
N GLU A 231 -25.67 20.18 -7.61
CA GLU A 231 -25.15 19.43 -8.77
C GLU A 231 -25.92 18.12 -9.01
N ARG A 232 -26.40 17.49 -7.93
CA ARG A 232 -27.19 16.25 -7.99
C ARG A 232 -28.70 16.48 -7.94
N GLU A 233 -29.15 17.72 -8.07
CA GLU A 233 -30.58 18.10 -8.02
C GLU A 233 -31.30 17.62 -6.75
N ILE A 234 -30.57 17.49 -5.63
CA ILE A 234 -31.13 17.07 -4.35
C ILE A 234 -31.68 18.32 -3.66
N PRO A 235 -32.97 18.37 -3.29
CA PRO A 235 -33.52 19.52 -2.57
C PRO A 235 -32.86 19.70 -1.20
N PHE A 236 -32.47 20.93 -0.87
CA PHE A 236 -31.93 21.31 0.44
C PHE A 236 -32.32 22.75 0.80
N ASP A 237 -32.37 23.08 2.10
CA ASP A 237 -32.54 24.46 2.56
C ASP A 237 -31.17 25.16 2.68
N PRO A 238 -30.90 26.27 1.95
CA PRO A 238 -29.67 27.04 2.11
C PRO A 238 -29.42 27.54 3.53
N LYS A 239 -30.47 27.69 4.34
CA LYS A 239 -30.39 28.10 5.75
C LYS A 239 -30.09 26.94 6.70
N SER A 240 -30.19 25.68 6.27
CA SER A 240 -29.87 24.50 7.08
C SER A 240 -28.49 24.57 7.70
N HIS A 241 -28.35 23.93 8.87
CA HIS A 241 -27.08 23.86 9.56
C HIS A 241 -26.09 22.99 8.75
N ARG A 242 -24.77 23.24 8.89
CA ARG A 242 -23.73 22.49 8.16
C ARG A 242 -23.83 20.98 8.39
N LEU A 243 -24.15 20.57 9.63
CA LEU A 243 -24.27 19.15 9.98
C LEU A 243 -25.45 18.48 9.25
N GLU A 244 -26.57 19.16 9.09
CA GLU A 244 -27.73 18.64 8.35
C GLU A 244 -27.40 18.46 6.87
N LEU A 245 -26.75 19.47 6.27
CA LEU A 245 -26.27 19.39 4.90
C LEU A 245 -25.24 18.28 4.70
N TYR A 246 -24.40 18.02 5.71
CA TYR A 246 -23.44 16.92 5.71
C TYR A 246 -24.14 15.56 5.73
N GLU A 247 -25.07 15.33 6.65
CA GLU A 247 -25.81 14.06 6.72
C GLU A 247 -26.63 13.82 5.44
N LEU A 248 -27.22 14.88 4.88
CA LEU A 248 -27.90 14.80 3.60
C LEU A 248 -26.92 14.45 2.46
N ALA A 249 -25.80 15.18 2.34
CA ALA A 249 -24.79 14.91 1.32
C ALA A 249 -24.22 13.48 1.44
N LYS A 250 -23.98 13.00 2.66
CA LYS A 250 -23.52 11.64 2.96
C LYS A 250 -24.55 10.57 2.58
N ARG A 251 -25.84 10.84 2.77
CA ARG A 251 -26.92 9.92 2.37
C ARG A 251 -27.01 9.76 0.85
N PHE A 252 -26.68 10.82 0.12
CA PHE A 252 -26.79 10.86 -1.34
C PHE A 252 -25.45 10.80 -2.08
N SER A 253 -24.33 10.71 -1.35
CA SER A 253 -23.06 10.24 -1.88
C SER A 253 -23.20 8.74 -2.13
N LYS A 254 -23.91 8.40 -3.21
CA LYS A 254 -23.85 7.05 -3.77
C LYS A 254 -22.41 6.78 -4.10
N ASN A 255 -21.85 5.80 -3.41
CA ASN A 255 -20.52 5.33 -3.67
C ASN A 255 -20.53 4.59 -5.01
N GLU A 256 -19.87 5.15 -6.00
CA GLU A 256 -19.71 4.54 -7.32
C GLU A 256 -19.15 3.11 -7.22
N ASP A 257 -18.27 2.87 -6.24
CA ASP A 257 -17.71 1.53 -5.96
C ASP A 257 -18.79 0.55 -5.48
N ASP A 258 -19.81 1.03 -4.77
CA ASP A 258 -20.91 0.17 -4.30
C ASP A 258 -21.81 -0.24 -5.47
N GLU A 259 -22.02 0.65 -6.45
CA GLU A 259 -22.76 0.32 -7.68
C GLU A 259 -22.00 -0.70 -8.54
N ILE A 260 -20.69 -0.51 -8.70
CA ILE A 260 -19.83 -1.47 -9.40
C ILE A 260 -19.83 -2.82 -8.66
N THR A 261 -19.66 -2.83 -7.34
CA THR A 261 -19.72 -4.04 -6.52
C THR A 261 -21.04 -4.76 -6.68
N ALA A 262 -22.16 -4.05 -6.53
CA ALA A 262 -23.49 -4.63 -6.66
C ALA A 262 -23.71 -5.26 -8.03
N MET A 263 -23.25 -4.58 -9.10
CA MET A 263 -23.33 -5.12 -10.46
C MET A 263 -22.47 -6.38 -10.60
N VAL A 264 -21.20 -6.34 -10.21
CA VAL A 264 -20.28 -7.50 -10.28
C VAL A 264 -20.86 -8.70 -9.52
N THR A 265 -21.39 -8.48 -8.31
CA THR A 265 -22.00 -9.53 -7.48
C THR A 265 -23.29 -10.07 -8.06
N ALA A 266 -24.14 -9.24 -8.67
CA ALA A 266 -25.36 -9.70 -9.33
C ALA A 266 -25.10 -10.67 -10.49
N PHE A 267 -23.93 -10.59 -11.12
CA PHE A 267 -23.48 -11.52 -12.17
C PHE A 267 -22.73 -12.75 -11.61
N GLY A 268 -22.68 -12.94 -10.30
CA GLY A 268 -22.05 -14.10 -9.66
C GLY A 268 -20.52 -13.99 -9.53
N HIS A 269 -19.97 -12.78 -9.66
CA HIS A 269 -18.55 -12.51 -9.45
C HIS A 269 -18.30 -11.87 -8.08
N GLU A 270 -17.04 -11.84 -7.67
CA GLU A 270 -16.58 -11.19 -6.45
C GLU A 270 -15.84 -9.90 -6.80
N SER A 271 -15.76 -8.96 -5.85
CA SER A 271 -15.19 -7.65 -6.10
C SER A 271 -14.20 -7.26 -4.99
N ILE A 272 -13.13 -6.58 -5.38
CA ILE A 272 -12.13 -6.00 -4.49
C ILE A 272 -11.83 -4.58 -4.96
N VAL A 273 -12.07 -3.65 -4.06
CA VAL A 273 -11.70 -2.25 -4.25
C VAL A 273 -10.23 -2.06 -3.87
N ARG A 274 -9.43 -1.53 -4.79
CA ARG A 274 -8.04 -1.12 -4.52
C ARG A 274 -8.05 0.17 -3.71
N PRO A 275 -7.36 0.24 -2.56
CA PRO A 275 -7.36 1.44 -1.75
C PRO A 275 -6.72 2.62 -2.49
N LEU A 276 -7.24 3.82 -2.26
CA LEU A 276 -6.63 5.05 -2.74
C LEU A 276 -5.38 5.43 -1.95
N PHE A 277 -4.44 6.05 -2.64
CA PHE A 277 -3.49 6.98 -2.06
C PHE A 277 -4.10 8.39 -1.95
N ARG A 278 -3.50 9.26 -1.12
CA ARG A 278 -4.07 10.60 -0.83
C ARG A 278 -4.27 11.48 -2.06
N ASN A 279 -3.51 11.27 -3.13
CA ASN A 279 -3.65 12.06 -4.35
C ASN A 279 -4.84 11.60 -5.22
N GLY A 280 -5.69 10.70 -4.71
CA GLY A 280 -6.76 10.07 -5.49
C GLY A 280 -6.24 9.07 -6.51
N GLU A 281 -4.95 8.75 -6.46
CA GLU A 281 -4.33 7.70 -7.29
C GLU A 281 -4.52 6.35 -6.58
N PRO A 282 -5.01 5.32 -7.28
CA PRO A 282 -5.15 4.00 -6.69
C PRO A 282 -3.79 3.40 -6.31
N LEU A 283 -3.78 2.45 -5.37
CA LEU A 283 -2.65 1.55 -5.17
C LEU A 283 -2.39 0.77 -6.46
N ASP A 284 -1.52 1.32 -7.30
CA ASP A 284 -1.22 0.72 -8.58
C ASP A 284 0.03 -0.17 -8.49
N ILE A 285 -0.20 -1.39 -8.02
CA ILE A 285 0.81 -2.47 -8.13
C ILE A 285 0.99 -2.86 -9.62
N PHE A 286 0.06 -2.46 -10.50
CA PHE A 286 0.03 -2.81 -11.91
C PHE A 286 0.75 -1.81 -12.81
N ASN A 287 0.93 -0.56 -12.36
CA ASN A 287 1.47 0.52 -13.17
C ASN A 287 2.80 1.08 -12.64
N PRO A 288 3.91 0.39 -12.94
CA PRO A 288 5.25 0.95 -12.74
C PRO A 288 5.54 2.14 -13.68
N PHE A 289 4.65 2.49 -14.63
CA PHE A 289 4.89 3.41 -15.75
C PHE A 289 4.18 4.77 -15.68
N HIS A 290 3.71 5.18 -14.50
CA HIS A 290 3.04 6.47 -14.28
C HIS A 290 3.93 7.69 -14.60
N GLY A 291 3.99 8.10 -15.87
CA GLY A 291 4.74 9.28 -16.29
C GLY A 291 4.96 9.42 -17.79
N ARG A 292 4.75 8.35 -18.57
CA ARG A 292 4.66 8.42 -20.03
C ARG A 292 3.24 8.07 -20.45
N LYS A 293 2.73 8.69 -21.53
CA LYS A 293 1.46 8.32 -22.18
C LYS A 293 1.56 6.88 -22.68
N PHE A 294 1.41 5.93 -21.77
CA PHE A 294 1.59 4.52 -22.03
C PHE A 294 0.28 4.01 -22.62
N LYS A 295 0.33 3.52 -23.87
CA LYS A 295 -0.84 2.87 -24.47
C LYS A 295 -0.98 1.50 -23.81
N PHE A 296 -1.90 1.42 -22.86
CA PHE A 296 -2.23 0.21 -22.09
C PHE A 296 -2.38 -1.03 -23.01
N SER A 297 -3.00 -0.88 -24.19
CA SER A 297 -3.11 -1.89 -25.27
C SER A 297 -1.80 -2.52 -25.72
N GLN A 298 -0.80 -1.69 -26.01
CA GLN A 298 0.34 -2.12 -26.82
C GLN A 298 1.33 -3.00 -26.04
N THR A 299 1.30 -2.87 -24.71
CA THR A 299 2.26 -3.53 -23.82
C THR A 299 1.70 -4.83 -23.26
N TYR A 300 0.42 -4.85 -22.90
CA TYR A 300 -0.22 -6.05 -22.33
C TYR A 300 -0.42 -7.18 -23.35
N GLY A 301 -0.56 -6.87 -24.64
CA GLY A 301 -0.53 -7.88 -25.70
C GLY A 301 0.84 -8.54 -25.89
N LYS A 302 1.93 -7.96 -25.35
CA LYS A 302 3.31 -8.45 -25.48
C LYS A 302 3.88 -8.97 -24.16
N LEU A 303 3.19 -8.79 -23.04
CA LEU A 303 3.64 -9.25 -21.74
C LEU A 303 3.49 -10.77 -21.64
N ASP A 304 4.53 -11.45 -21.16
CA ASP A 304 4.38 -12.79 -20.61
C ASP A 304 3.57 -12.69 -19.31
N TRP A 305 2.26 -12.85 -19.46
CA TRP A 305 1.30 -12.77 -18.38
C TRP A 305 1.59 -13.75 -17.25
N GLY A 306 2.13 -14.94 -17.56
CA GLY A 306 2.46 -15.93 -16.54
C GLY A 306 3.59 -15.45 -15.63
N SER A 307 4.66 -14.91 -16.23
CA SER A 307 5.79 -14.35 -15.47
C SER A 307 5.41 -13.06 -14.75
N TYR A 308 4.64 -12.18 -15.39
CA TYR A 308 4.14 -10.95 -14.78
C TYR A 308 3.24 -11.26 -13.57
N GLU A 309 2.28 -12.18 -13.70
CA GLU A 309 1.38 -12.57 -12.61
C GLU A 309 2.17 -13.16 -11.44
N LYS A 310 3.16 -14.02 -11.69
CA LYS A 310 4.04 -14.54 -10.62
C LYS A 310 4.79 -13.42 -9.89
N ALA A 311 5.36 -12.47 -10.62
CA ALA A 311 6.07 -11.34 -10.03
C ALA A 311 5.15 -10.45 -9.20
N LEU A 312 3.94 -10.18 -9.68
CA LEU A 312 2.90 -9.44 -8.98
C LEU A 312 2.52 -10.13 -7.66
N ILE A 313 2.25 -11.44 -7.71
CA ILE A 313 1.89 -12.23 -6.52
C ILE A 313 3.00 -12.19 -5.48
N ALA A 314 4.26 -12.37 -5.91
CA ALA A 314 5.41 -12.29 -5.03
C ALA A 314 5.50 -10.91 -4.38
N LYS A 315 5.24 -9.84 -5.15
CA LYS A 315 5.27 -8.47 -4.64
C LYS A 315 4.16 -8.18 -3.64
N GLU A 316 2.93 -8.62 -3.91
CA GLU A 316 1.80 -8.50 -2.99
C GLU A 316 2.09 -9.20 -1.64
N LYS A 317 2.61 -10.44 -1.69
CA LYS A 317 3.00 -11.19 -0.49
C LYS A 317 4.12 -10.51 0.29
N GLN A 318 5.15 -10.03 -0.42
CA GLN A 318 6.23 -9.26 0.19
C GLN A 318 5.67 -8.03 0.91
N MET A 319 4.84 -7.24 0.22
CA MET A 319 4.28 -6.01 0.78
C MET A 319 3.43 -6.28 2.02
N TYR A 320 2.59 -7.32 1.96
CA TYR A 320 1.75 -7.73 3.09
C TYR A 320 2.58 -8.08 4.33
N ASN A 321 3.63 -8.89 4.14
CA ASN A 321 4.50 -9.29 5.25
C ASN A 321 5.26 -8.11 5.84
N GLU A 322 5.81 -7.24 5.00
CA GLU A 322 6.53 -6.05 5.44
C GLU A 322 5.62 -5.08 6.22
N ASP A 323 4.41 -4.83 5.71
CA ASP A 323 3.41 -3.97 6.36
C ASP A 323 2.96 -4.54 7.71
N LEU A 324 2.72 -5.85 7.78
CA LEU A 324 2.32 -6.53 9.01
C LEU A 324 3.44 -6.48 10.07
N MET A 325 4.70 -6.67 9.68
CA MET A 325 5.84 -6.59 10.59
C MET A 325 6.03 -5.17 11.12
N VAL A 326 5.94 -4.16 10.25
CA VAL A 326 6.03 -2.75 10.64
C VAL A 326 4.91 -2.39 11.63
N GLU A 327 3.66 -2.74 11.32
CA GLU A 327 2.54 -2.48 12.22
C GLU A 327 2.73 -3.15 13.58
N THR A 328 3.16 -4.41 13.60
CA THR A 328 3.43 -5.15 14.84
C THR A 328 4.49 -4.46 15.70
N VAL A 329 5.56 -3.95 15.09
CA VAL A 329 6.62 -3.22 15.81
C VAL A 329 6.11 -1.89 16.34
N ILE A 330 5.38 -1.13 15.53
CA ILE A 330 4.80 0.17 15.92
C ILE A 330 3.80 0.00 17.06
N ASP A 331 2.88 -0.96 16.95
CA ASP A 331 1.86 -1.23 17.97
C ASP A 331 2.51 -1.58 19.32
N LYS A 332 3.55 -2.41 19.31
CA LYS A 332 4.36 -2.69 20.51
C LYS A 332 4.96 -1.42 21.09
N ILE A 333 5.67 -0.61 20.28
CA ILE A 333 6.28 0.65 20.76
C ILE A 333 5.22 1.56 21.41
N MET A 334 4.05 1.69 20.79
CA MET A 334 2.98 2.55 21.26
C MET A 334 2.31 2.00 22.54
N THR A 335 2.12 0.68 22.61
CA THR A 335 1.57 -0.02 23.77
C THR A 335 2.51 0.07 24.97
N TYR A 336 3.80 -0.20 24.79
CA TYR A 336 4.80 -0.08 25.85
C TYR A 336 4.86 1.34 26.41
N GLY A 337 4.94 2.36 25.54
CA GLY A 337 4.92 3.76 25.98
C GLY A 337 3.69 4.12 26.82
N LYS A 338 2.51 3.58 26.45
CA LYS A 338 1.26 3.84 27.15
C LYS A 338 1.21 3.21 28.55
N TYR A 339 1.61 1.94 28.69
CA TYR A 339 1.37 1.19 29.92
C TYR A 339 2.54 1.20 30.91
N GLU A 340 3.77 1.36 30.43
CA GLU A 340 4.95 1.35 31.31
C GLU A 340 5.37 2.76 31.75
N GLY A 341 4.72 3.82 31.22
CA GLY A 341 5.05 5.21 31.55
C GLY A 341 6.49 5.60 31.21
N LYS A 342 7.17 4.73 30.45
CA LYS A 342 8.54 4.86 30.00
C LYS A 342 8.56 4.52 28.52
N ALA A 343 9.41 5.21 27.75
CA ALA A 343 9.88 4.61 26.51
C ALA A 343 10.60 3.32 26.93
N PRO A 344 10.48 2.20 26.20
CA PRO A 344 11.17 0.99 26.59
C PRO A 344 12.66 1.27 26.85
N ASP A 345 13.13 0.93 28.05
CA ASP A 345 14.47 1.30 28.56
C ASP A 345 15.62 0.70 27.69
N TYR A 346 15.32 -0.20 26.74
CA TYR A 346 16.29 -0.83 25.81
C TYR A 346 16.74 0.08 24.67
N LEU A 347 16.35 1.35 24.71
CA LEU A 347 16.92 2.40 23.88
C LEU A 347 18.06 3.17 24.56
N THR A 348 18.48 2.82 25.80
CA THR A 348 19.58 3.56 26.47
C THR A 348 20.59 2.83 27.36
N ASP A 349 20.33 1.74 28.10
CA ASP A 349 21.42 1.03 28.84
C ASP A 349 20.94 -0.30 29.48
N TYR A 350 21.73 -1.39 29.40
CA TYR A 350 21.42 -2.66 30.10
C TYR A 350 22.68 -3.47 30.46
N SER A 351 23.06 -3.40 31.73
CA SER A 351 23.98 -4.35 32.39
C SER A 351 23.31 -5.24 33.45
N GLU A 352 21.98 -5.19 33.62
CA GLU A 352 21.30 -5.94 34.68
C GLU A 352 19.98 -6.59 34.23
N VAL A 353 20.03 -7.68 33.46
CA VAL A 353 19.07 -8.80 33.61
C VAL A 353 19.73 -10.07 33.07
N GLN A 354 20.52 -10.73 33.93
CA GLN A 354 21.13 -12.04 33.64
C GLN A 354 20.62 -13.14 34.59
N LYS A 355 19.40 -13.01 35.10
CA LYS A 355 18.76 -14.04 35.91
C LYS A 355 17.29 -14.06 35.51
N TYR A 356 16.87 -15.09 34.78
CA TYR A 356 15.58 -15.78 34.88
C TYR A 356 15.47 -16.68 33.64
N ASP A 357 16.06 -17.86 33.74
CA ASP A 357 15.65 -19.01 32.93
C ASP A 357 14.28 -19.46 33.47
N ILE A 358 13.26 -19.51 32.61
CA ILE A 358 11.99 -20.15 32.93
C ILE A 358 11.85 -21.37 32.00
N GLU A 359 12.07 -22.55 32.58
CA GLU A 359 11.69 -23.84 32.01
C GLU A 359 10.16 -23.94 31.98
N PHE A 360 9.59 -24.33 30.83
CA PHE A 360 8.17 -24.72 30.75
C PHE A 360 8.06 -26.25 30.85
N GLY A 361 7.37 -26.73 31.89
CA GLY A 361 6.97 -28.12 32.07
C GLY A 361 5.87 -28.56 31.10
N PRO A 362 5.65 -29.88 30.94
CA PRO A 362 4.83 -30.41 29.85
C PRO A 362 3.33 -30.24 30.11
N ALA A 363 2.62 -29.94 29.03
CA ALA A 363 1.17 -29.92 28.97
C ALA A 363 0.60 -31.32 29.16
N ASN A 364 -0.36 -31.48 30.08
CA ASN A 364 -1.47 -32.41 29.93
C ASN A 364 -2.58 -32.17 30.96
N ALA A 365 -3.79 -32.50 30.49
CA ALA A 365 -5.07 -32.66 31.18
C ALA A 365 -5.77 -31.36 31.62
N PHE A 366 -6.96 -31.13 31.07
CA PHE A 366 -8.19 -31.56 31.75
C PHE A 366 -9.28 -31.94 30.74
N VAL A 367 -9.70 -33.19 30.86
CA VAL A 367 -11.05 -33.67 30.63
C VAL A 367 -11.83 -33.31 31.90
N ASP A 368 -12.92 -32.56 31.74
CA ASP A 368 -14.29 -32.90 32.17
C ASP A 368 -15.26 -31.78 31.71
#